data_AF-A0A439RPF5-F1
#
_entry.id   AF-A0A439RPF5-F1
#
_cell.length_a   1.000
_cell.length_b   1.000
_cell.length_c   1.000
_cell.angle_alpha   90.00
_cell.angle_beta   90.00
_cell.angle_gamma   90.00
#
_symmetry.space_group_name_H-M   'P 1'
#
loop_
_entity.id
_entity.type
_entity.pdbx_description
1 polymer ?
#
loop_
_entity_poly.entity_id
_entity_poly.type
_entity_poly.pdbx_seq_one_letter_code
_entity_poly.pdbx_strand_id
1 'polypeptide(L)'
;MMGDVICFPMRRRLGKIRRTAELLSARRGRAADHYWRQAVAGIVGHLTRAGLSEVAIRQEVQAFSDAVQKELQRAFRSNGDAA
;
A
#
# COMPACT_ATOMS: atom_id res chain seq x y z
N MET A 1 -22.50 7.54 -21.05
CA MET A 1 -22.60 7.57 -19.59
C MET A 1 -21.81 6.38 -19.05
N MET A 2 -20.56 6.58 -18.65
CA MET A 2 -19.78 5.55 -17.94
C MET A 2 -19.55 6.10 -16.53
N GLY A 3 -20.17 5.45 -15.55
CA GLY A 3 -19.96 5.77 -14.14
C GLY A 3 -18.52 5.44 -13.77
N ASP A 4 -17.75 6.48 -13.46
CA ASP A 4 -16.43 6.35 -12.85
C ASP A 4 -16.66 5.68 -11.48
N VAL A 5 -16.29 4.41 -11.36
CA VAL A 5 -16.33 3.71 -10.09
C VAL A 5 -15.29 4.38 -9.21
N ILE A 6 -15.73 5.31 -8.36
CA ILE A 6 -14.94 5.89 -7.27
C ILE A 6 -14.76 4.80 -6.18
N CYS A 7 -14.04 3.72 -6.50
CA CYS A 7 -12.61 3.65 -6.19
C CYS A 7 -12.12 4.44 -4.97
N PHE A 8 -12.85 4.53 -3.84
CA PHE A 8 -12.53 5.46 -2.74
C PHE A 8 -11.01 5.56 -2.55
N PRO A 9 -10.40 6.74 -2.82
CA PRO A 9 -9.01 6.82 -3.20
C PRO A 9 -8.16 6.16 -2.12
N MET A 10 -7.31 5.22 -2.50
CA MET A 10 -6.37 4.52 -1.61
C MET A 10 -5.59 5.50 -0.72
N ARG A 11 -5.39 6.76 -1.18
CA ARG A 11 -4.88 7.92 -0.42
C ARG A 11 -5.62 8.23 0.89
N ARG A 12 -6.92 7.95 1.01
CA ARG A 12 -7.72 8.11 2.24
C ARG A 12 -7.75 6.85 3.11
N ARG A 13 -7.18 5.73 2.67
CA ARG A 13 -6.89 4.55 3.52
C ARG A 13 -5.58 4.74 4.31
N LEU A 14 -5.34 5.96 4.81
CA LEU A 14 -4.17 6.30 5.62
C LEU A 14 -4.01 5.36 6.81
N GLY A 15 -5.12 4.90 7.41
CA GLY A 15 -5.10 3.92 8.50
C GLY A 15 -4.52 2.56 8.11
N LYS A 16 -4.83 2.04 6.91
CA LYS A 16 -4.22 0.79 6.42
C LYS A 16 -2.76 0.98 6.03
N ILE A 17 -2.41 2.13 5.47
CA ILE A 17 -1.03 2.46 5.07
C ILE A 17 -0.15 2.58 6.33
N ARG A 18 -0.57 3.35 7.34
CA ARG A 18 0.12 3.48 8.63
C ARG A 18 0.26 2.15 9.35
N ARG A 19 -0.84 1.39 9.48
CA ARG A 19 -0.81 0.06 10.11
C ARG A 19 0.16 -0.89 9.39
N THR A 20 0.17 -0.86 8.06
CA THR A 20 1.10 -1.66 7.24
C THR A 20 2.54 -1.21 7.46
N ALA A 21 2.80 0.10 7.49
CA ALA A 21 4.13 0.67 7.73
C ALA A 21 4.64 0.36 9.15
N GLU A 22 3.79 0.44 10.18
CA GLU A 22 4.12 0.04 11.54
C GLU A 22 4.45 -1.46 11.63
N LEU A 23 3.63 -2.32 11.02
CA LEU A 23 3.86 -3.76 10.99
C LEU A 23 5.13 -4.14 10.21
N LEU A 24 5.43 -3.42 9.12
CA LEU A 24 6.67 -3.56 8.35
C LEU A 24 7.89 -3.06 9.13
N SER A 25 7.76 -1.95 9.88
CA SER A 25 8.84 -1.45 10.74
C SER A 25 9.14 -2.42 11.89
N ALA A 26 8.10 -3.01 12.48
CA ALA A 26 8.21 -4.00 13.55
C ALA A 26 8.73 -5.37 13.08
N ARG A 27 8.61 -5.71 11.79
CA ARG A 27 9.08 -6.99 11.21
C ARG A 27 10.23 -6.75 10.26
N ARG A 28 11.46 -7.08 10.64
CA ARG A 28 12.62 -7.00 9.74
C ARG A 28 12.82 -8.30 8.94
N GLY A 29 13.30 -8.17 7.70
CA GLY A 29 13.74 -9.29 6.86
C GLY A 29 12.60 -10.03 6.14
N ARG A 30 12.72 -11.36 6.02
CA ARG A 30 11.82 -12.21 5.21
C ARG A 30 10.34 -12.11 5.59
N ALA A 31 10.03 -11.81 6.85
CA ALA A 31 8.65 -11.67 7.33
C ALA A 31 7.97 -10.39 6.82
N ALA A 32 8.72 -9.30 6.63
CA ALA A 32 8.22 -8.06 6.03
C ALA A 32 7.91 -8.26 4.54
N ASP A 33 8.83 -8.90 3.81
CA ASP A 33 8.65 -9.20 2.39
C ASP A 33 7.42 -10.10 2.15
N HIS A 34 7.27 -11.16 2.96
CA HIS A 34 6.11 -12.04 2.86
C HIS A 34 4.80 -11.28 3.14
N TYR A 35 4.76 -10.44 4.18
CA TYR A 35 3.59 -9.63 4.49
C TYR A 35 3.26 -8.63 3.37
N TRP A 36 4.28 -8.00 2.79
CA TRP A 36 4.12 -7.08 1.67
C TRP A 36 3.52 -7.78 0.44
N ARG A 37 4.07 -8.94 0.07
CA ARG A 37 3.53 -9.78 -1.02
C ARG A 37 2.08 -10.17 -0.77
N GLN A 38 1.73 -10.52 0.46
CA GLN A 38 0.36 -10.87 0.82
C GLN A 38 -0.60 -9.67 0.71
N ALA A 39 -0.16 -8.48 1.14
CA ALA A 39 -0.93 -7.25 1.02
C ALA A 39 -1.17 -6.86 -0.45
N VAL A 40 -0.13 -6.91 -1.28
CA VAL A 40 -0.22 -6.64 -2.72
C VAL A 40 -1.11 -7.67 -3.41
N ALA A 41 -0.95 -8.96 -3.11
CA ALA A 41 -1.80 -10.02 -3.67
C ALA A 41 -3.28 -9.83 -3.31
N GLY A 42 -3.59 -9.36 -2.10
CA GLY A 42 -4.96 -9.01 -1.70
C GLY A 42 -5.54 -7.84 -2.49
N ILE A 43 -4.73 -6.81 -2.78
CA ILE A 43 -5.13 -5.66 -3.60
C ILE A 43 -5.38 -6.11 -5.04
N VAL A 44 -4.43 -6.84 -5.63
CA VAL A 44 -4.54 -7.39 -6.99
C VAL A 44 -5.80 -8.24 -7.10
N GLY A 45 -6.00 -9.22 -6.21
CA GLY A 45 -7.16 -10.10 -6.24
C GLY A 45 -8.50 -9.36 -6.09
N HIS A 46 -8.55 -8.30 -5.29
CA HIS A 46 -9.74 -7.46 -5.18
C HIS A 46 -10.01 -6.68 -6.47
N LEU A 47 -8.99 -6.04 -7.05
CA LEU A 47 -9.16 -5.25 -8.27
C LEU A 47 -9.43 -6.13 -9.50
N THR A 48 -8.84 -7.32 -9.57
CA THR A 48 -9.17 -8.33 -10.59
C THR A 48 -10.62 -8.76 -10.48
N ARG A 49 -11.13 -9.03 -9.27
CA ARG A 49 -12.55 -9.35 -9.06
C ARG A 49 -13.50 -8.20 -9.40
N ALA A 50 -13.04 -6.97 -9.25
CA ALA A 50 -13.77 -5.78 -9.66
C ALA A 50 -13.74 -5.53 -11.19
N GLY A 51 -13.05 -6.37 -11.97
CA GLY A 51 -13.00 -6.29 -13.43
C GLY A 51 -12.02 -5.27 -13.99
N LEU A 52 -11.06 -4.80 -13.18
CA LEU A 52 -10.04 -3.86 -13.68
C LEU A 52 -9.05 -4.57 -14.61
N SER A 53 -8.64 -3.85 -15.67
CA SER A 53 -7.55 -4.28 -16.54
C SER A 53 -6.23 -4.36 -15.77
N GLU A 54 -5.36 -5.30 -16.13
CA GLU A 54 -4.04 -5.47 -15.52
C GLU A 54 -3.21 -4.17 -15.49
N VAL A 55 -3.37 -3.30 -16.49
CA VAL A 55 -2.69 -2.00 -16.54
C VAL A 55 -3.17 -1.10 -15.41
N ALA A 56 -4.48 -1.02 -15.18
CA ALA A 56 -5.07 -0.25 -14.10
C ALA A 56 -4.68 -0.84 -12.73
N ILE A 57 -4.67 -2.17 -12.60
CA ILE A 57 -4.21 -2.86 -11.39
C ILE A 57 -2.75 -2.51 -11.08
N ARG A 58 -1.87 -2.55 -12.08
CA ARG A 58 -0.45 -2.18 -11.91
C ARG A 58 -0.30 -0.73 -11.47
N GLN A 59 -1.07 0.20 -12.04
CA GLN A 59 -1.04 1.60 -11.64
C GLN A 59 -1.49 1.80 -10.18
N GLU A 60 -2.57 1.13 -9.77
CA GLU A 60 -3.07 1.19 -8.39
C GLU A 60 -2.08 0.58 -7.40
N VAL A 61 -1.45 -0.56 -7.73
CA VAL A 61 -0.40 -1.18 -6.91
C VAL A 61 0.82 -0.26 -6.81
N GLN A 62 1.22 0.37 -7.91
CA GLN A 62 2.35 1.32 -7.91
C GLN A 62 2.04 2.53 -7.01
N ALA A 63 0.84 3.11 -7.11
CA ALA A 63 0.40 4.22 -6.28
C ALA A 63 0.35 3.86 -4.79
N PHE A 64 -0.12 2.65 -4.46
CA PHE A 64 -0.09 2.13 -3.09
C PHE A 64 1.35 1.96 -2.58
N SER A 65 2.22 1.41 -3.41
CA SER A 65 3.64 1.20 -3.09
C SER A 65 4.36 2.52 -2.80
N ASP A 66 4.17 3.53 -3.65
CA ASP A 66 4.76 4.87 -3.47
C ASP A 66 4.29 5.53 -2.16
N ALA A 67 3.01 5.42 -1.84
CA ALA A 67 2.45 5.96 -0.59
C ALA A 67 3.04 5.27 0.65
N VAL A 68 3.19 3.93 0.62
CA VAL A 68 3.81 3.18 1.72
C VAL A 68 5.29 3.55 1.88
N GLN A 69 6.03 3.67 0.78
CA GLN A 69 7.44 4.09 0.81
C GLN A 69 7.62 5.49 1.40
N LYS A 70 6.76 6.44 1.03
CA LYS A 70 6.77 7.80 1.63
C LYS A 70 6.50 7.78 3.13
N GLU A 71 5.53 7.01 3.60
CA GLU A 71 5.24 6.90 5.03
C GLU A 71 6.38 6.19 5.79
N LEU A 72 7.02 5.18 5.21
CA LEU A 72 8.21 4.54 5.80
C LEU A 72 9.38 5.52 5.91
N GLN A 73 9.64 6.32 4.87
CA GLN A 73 10.66 7.37 4.93
C GLN A 73 10.34 8.43 5.98
N ARG A 74 9.07 8.82 6.12
CA ARG A 74 8.62 9.75 7.16
C ARG A 74 8.83 9.16 8.56
N ALA A 75 8.43 7.91 8.79
CA ALA A 75 8.62 7.22 10.05
C ALA A 75 10.11 7.07 10.41
N PHE A 76 10.96 6.78 9.43
CA PHE A 76 12.41 6.70 9.64
C PHE A 76 13.01 8.07 10.01
N ARG A 77 12.59 9.15 9.33
CA ARG A 77 13.04 10.52 9.65
C ARG A 77 12.63 10.95 11.06
N SER A 78 11.38 10.71 11.46
CA SER A 78 10.90 11.02 12.82
C SER A 78 11.49 10.12 13.91
N ASN A 79 12.04 8.95 13.56
CA ASN A 79 12.78 8.11 14.50
C ASN A 79 14.28 8.46 14.54
N GLY A 80 14.78 9.20 13.56
CA GLY A 80 16.19 9.61 13.45
C GLY A 80 16.49 10.99 14.03
N ASP A 81 15.49 11.84 14.27
CA ASP A 81 15.67 13.18 14.88
C ASP A 81 15.60 13.18 16.41
N ALA A 82 15.46 12.01 17.03
CA ALA A 82 15.45 11.83 18.49
C ALA A 82 16.79 11.29 19.06
N ALA A 83 17.91 11.45 18.33
CA ALA A 83 19.25 10.98 18.73
C ALA A 83 20.24 12.13 18.94
#